data_AF-A0A350Z0A2-F1
#
_entry.id   AF-A0A350Z0A2-F1
#
_cell.length_a   1.000
_cell.length_b   1.000
_cell.length_c   1.000
_cell.angle_alpha   90.00
_cell.angle_beta   90.00
_cell.angle_gamma   90.00
#
_symmetry.space_group_name_H-M   'P 1'
#
loop_
_entity.id
_entity.type
_entity.pdbx_description
1 polymer ?
#
loop_
_entity_poly.entity_id
_entity_poly.type
_entity_poly.pdbx_seq_one_letter_code
_entity_poly.pdbx_strand_id
1 'polypeptide(L)'
;MDTIKTTDWKKLLITIVRAAIGWHFFYEGVSKIAAGNWSSYNYLVNTSGWFQGFYHWLASSETMVRAVDLMNMYGLTLIGLALFTGLLVRYAAIGGFMLLTLYYFAYPPFGSSIFRSTEGQLYIVDKVFLEALVMLYYVFSAKIGYGIQAIFAQGKNHSSSPLTENPISTPIPASDPSRREVLKNLATLPVLGVLGAGAFNMHRKYGTDVMSGATIQLESAALRELKGELPFGKIGEHQISRLVMGGNLIGGWAHARDLIYVPSLFKAYNTEKKVYETLMLAEKAGINTINIGFPSFPLMVKYKKLTGSKIKVISQVAPNMEKGDIYEQINQGIDFGAEILQIQGNWCDWLVRDQKMEVIVKMMDKIRSQGLVAGLGAHTIDSFIACEEQGIIPDYYMKTMHHDNYWSAHPRENRVPFEVDGFKSPDHNRFHDNCFCPFPDRTVEFVNRAQVPVMGFKVLAAGAISPEDGFRWAFENGADFICVGMFDFQIVNDVNITIDILNSMGERKRSWYA
;
A
#
# COMPACT_ATOMS: atom_id res chain seq x y z
N MET A 1 -2.18 -63.52 22.93
CA MET A 1 -2.58 -62.23 22.36
C MET A 1 -1.32 -61.41 22.18
N ASP A 2 -0.85 -61.17 20.95
CA ASP A 2 0.10 -60.10 20.61
C ASP A 2 0.35 -60.10 19.09
N THR A 3 0.84 -58.97 18.54
CA THR A 3 1.18 -58.65 17.12
C THR A 3 0.22 -57.78 16.30
N ILE A 4 -0.53 -56.87 16.93
CA ILE A 4 -0.81 -55.59 16.25
C ILE A 4 0.51 -54.82 16.18
N LYS A 5 1.24 -54.91 15.06
CA LYS A 5 2.42 -54.06 14.80
C LYS A 5 2.00 -52.60 14.90
N THR A 6 2.34 -51.96 16.01
CA THR A 6 2.00 -50.58 16.31
C THR A 6 2.51 -49.64 15.21
N THR A 7 1.71 -48.63 14.88
CA THR A 7 2.13 -47.58 13.95
C THR A 7 3.38 -46.90 14.49
N ASP A 8 4.44 -46.79 13.69
CA ASP A 8 5.61 -45.99 14.04
C ASP A 8 5.22 -44.51 13.96
N TRP A 9 4.68 -44.01 15.09
CA TRP A 9 4.25 -42.63 15.25
C TRP A 9 5.36 -41.62 15.01
N LYS A 10 6.63 -41.99 15.27
CA LYS A 10 7.79 -41.12 14.99
C LYS A 10 7.99 -41.00 13.48
N LYS A 11 7.99 -42.12 12.74
CA LYS A 11 8.08 -42.12 11.27
C LYS A 11 6.87 -41.45 10.61
N LEU A 12 5.67 -41.61 11.17
CA LEU A 12 4.46 -40.93 10.70
C LEU A 12 4.53 -39.41 10.90
N LEU A 13 4.88 -38.93 12.10
CA LEU A 13 5.00 -37.49 12.39
C LEU A 13 6.04 -36.80 11.50
N ILE A 14 7.21 -37.42 11.31
CA ILE A 14 8.22 -36.95 10.35
C ILE A 14 7.62 -36.88 8.93
N THR A 15 6.81 -37.86 8.52
CA THR A 15 6.16 -37.83 7.20
C THR A 15 5.17 -36.68 7.08
N ILE A 16 4.36 -36.43 8.11
CA ILE A 16 3.36 -35.35 8.14
C ILE A 16 4.03 -33.98 8.05
N VAL A 17 5.06 -33.71 8.87
CA VAL A 17 5.79 -32.43 8.86
C VAL A 17 6.47 -32.20 7.51
N ARG A 18 7.13 -33.24 6.95
CA ARG A 18 7.77 -33.16 5.63
C ARG A 18 6.74 -32.88 4.52
N ALA A 19 5.57 -33.53 4.57
CA ALA A 19 4.50 -33.32 3.60
C ALA A 19 3.83 -31.94 3.74
N ALA A 20 3.64 -31.43 4.96
CA ALA A 20 3.08 -30.10 5.19
C ALA A 20 3.94 -28.99 4.58
N ILE A 21 5.26 -29.02 4.83
CA ILE A 21 6.18 -28.03 4.22
C ILE A 21 6.34 -28.28 2.72
N GLY A 22 6.38 -29.54 2.29
CA GLY A 22 6.37 -29.88 0.86
C GLY A 22 5.14 -29.32 0.13
N TRP A 23 3.97 -29.33 0.77
CA TRP A 23 2.76 -28.73 0.23
C TRP A 23 2.86 -27.20 0.15
N HIS A 24 3.38 -26.55 1.19
CA HIS A 24 3.59 -25.10 1.20
C HIS A 24 4.47 -24.66 0.03
N PHE A 25 5.65 -25.27 -0.14
CA PHE A 25 6.54 -25.02 -1.27
C PHE A 25 5.89 -25.32 -2.63
N PHE A 26 5.19 -26.45 -2.75
CA PHE A 26 4.57 -26.87 -4.01
C PHE A 26 3.46 -25.89 -4.43
N TYR A 27 2.58 -25.54 -3.50
CA TYR A 27 1.50 -24.57 -3.72
C TYR A 27 2.06 -23.18 -4.06
N GLU A 28 3.08 -22.71 -3.34
CA GLU A 28 3.75 -21.44 -3.60
C GLU A 28 4.46 -21.39 -4.96
N GLY A 29 5.00 -22.51 -5.45
CA GLY A 29 5.59 -22.58 -6.78
C GLY A 29 4.52 -22.60 -7.88
N VAL A 30 3.53 -23.48 -7.75
CA VAL A 30 2.45 -23.65 -8.74
C VAL A 30 1.57 -22.41 -8.85
N SER A 31 1.30 -21.68 -7.76
CA SER A 31 0.50 -20.44 -7.80
C SER A 31 1.17 -19.34 -8.63
N LYS A 32 2.50 -19.21 -8.55
CA LYS A 32 3.29 -18.25 -9.35
C LYS A 32 3.31 -18.63 -10.83
N ILE A 33 3.45 -19.92 -11.14
CA ILE A 33 3.35 -20.43 -12.52
C ILE A 33 1.94 -20.18 -13.08
N ALA A 34 0.88 -20.46 -12.29
CA ALA A 34 -0.50 -20.30 -12.70
C ALA A 34 -0.92 -18.83 -12.94
N ALA A 35 -0.29 -17.88 -12.24
CA ALA A 35 -0.52 -16.45 -12.47
C ALA A 35 -0.04 -15.97 -13.86
N GLY A 36 0.96 -16.64 -14.46
CA GLY A 36 1.45 -16.37 -15.82
C GLY A 36 2.20 -15.06 -16.03
N ASN A 37 1.98 -14.05 -15.20
CA ASN A 37 2.62 -12.72 -15.22
C ASN A 37 3.45 -12.42 -13.96
N TRP A 38 3.68 -13.41 -13.09
CA TRP A 38 4.37 -13.22 -11.82
C TRP A 38 5.86 -12.89 -12.01
N SER A 39 6.37 -11.94 -11.23
CA SER A 39 7.79 -11.59 -11.19
C SER A 39 8.25 -11.17 -9.79
N SER A 40 9.51 -11.46 -9.49
CA SER A 40 10.24 -11.10 -8.27
C SER A 40 10.83 -9.70 -8.27
N TYR A 41 10.82 -8.95 -9.40
CA TYR A 41 11.44 -7.63 -9.49
C TYR A 41 11.10 -6.70 -8.31
N ASN A 42 9.80 -6.55 -8.02
CA ASN A 42 9.35 -5.69 -6.92
C ASN A 42 9.72 -6.25 -5.54
N TYR A 43 9.78 -7.58 -5.36
CA TYR A 43 10.26 -8.18 -4.11
C TYR A 43 11.75 -7.85 -3.90
N LEU A 44 12.55 -7.93 -4.96
CA LEU A 44 14.00 -7.70 -4.96
C LEU A 44 14.36 -6.21 -4.75
N VAL A 45 13.75 -5.29 -5.51
CA VAL A 45 14.07 -3.85 -5.46
C VAL A 45 13.64 -3.18 -4.14
N ASN A 46 12.67 -3.76 -3.43
CA ASN A 46 12.19 -3.24 -2.14
C ASN A 46 12.79 -3.96 -0.92
N THR A 47 13.76 -4.86 -1.11
CA THR A 47 14.47 -5.52 0.01
C THR A 47 15.17 -4.52 0.92
N SER A 48 15.32 -4.88 2.19
CA SER A 48 15.74 -3.96 3.25
C SER A 48 16.85 -4.54 4.13
N GLY A 49 17.82 -3.70 4.51
CA GLY A 49 18.86 -4.00 5.48
C GLY A 49 20.20 -4.35 4.85
N TRP A 50 21.14 -4.81 5.68
CA TRP A 50 22.53 -5.07 5.34
C TRP A 50 22.83 -5.91 4.07
N PHE A 51 21.92 -6.78 3.61
CA PHE A 51 22.13 -7.57 2.38
C PHE A 51 21.34 -7.06 1.15
N GLN A 52 20.64 -5.92 1.26
CA GLN A 52 19.81 -5.35 0.18
C GLN A 52 20.56 -5.15 -1.14
N GLY A 53 21.85 -4.80 -1.09
CA GLY A 53 22.67 -4.59 -2.29
C GLY A 53 22.79 -5.83 -3.19
N PHE A 54 22.73 -7.05 -2.63
CA PHE A 54 22.72 -8.29 -3.41
C PHE A 54 21.39 -8.49 -4.15
N TYR A 55 20.26 -8.22 -3.49
CA TYR A 55 18.94 -8.34 -4.12
C TYR A 55 18.67 -7.20 -5.12
N HIS A 56 19.14 -5.99 -4.84
CA HIS A 56 19.11 -4.86 -5.78
C HIS A 56 20.00 -5.15 -7.00
N TRP A 57 21.14 -5.82 -6.81
CA TRP A 57 21.91 -6.36 -7.92
C TRP A 57 21.10 -7.38 -8.72
N LEU A 58 20.43 -8.36 -8.10
CA LEU A 58 19.56 -9.31 -8.82
C LEU A 58 18.43 -8.60 -9.61
N ALA A 59 17.94 -7.46 -9.13
CA ALA A 59 16.94 -6.63 -9.81
C ALA A 59 17.51 -5.75 -10.94
N SER A 60 18.83 -5.65 -11.11
CA SER A 60 19.48 -4.66 -11.99
C SER A 60 19.31 -4.89 -13.49
N SER A 61 18.86 -6.07 -13.92
CA SER A 61 18.62 -6.36 -15.34
C SER A 61 17.47 -7.34 -15.54
N GLU A 62 16.74 -7.17 -16.63
CA GLU A 62 15.58 -8.01 -16.97
C GLU A 62 15.98 -9.49 -17.11
N THR A 63 17.13 -9.79 -17.73
CA THR A 63 17.65 -11.16 -17.87
C THR A 63 17.86 -11.84 -16.52
N MET A 64 18.36 -11.11 -15.52
CA MET A 64 18.63 -11.65 -14.19
C MET A 64 17.35 -11.81 -13.38
N VAL A 65 16.40 -10.88 -13.48
CA VAL A 65 15.05 -11.03 -12.90
C VAL A 65 14.36 -12.25 -13.49
N ARG A 66 14.34 -12.42 -14.83
CA ARG A 66 13.77 -13.60 -15.50
C ARG A 66 14.42 -14.90 -15.02
N ALA A 67 15.75 -14.91 -14.79
CA ALA A 67 16.44 -16.07 -14.23
C ALA A 67 16.00 -16.37 -12.79
N VAL A 68 15.91 -15.36 -11.92
CA VAL A 68 15.38 -15.51 -10.55
C VAL A 68 13.94 -15.98 -10.56
N ASP A 69 13.10 -15.46 -11.46
CA ASP A 69 11.68 -15.82 -11.59
C ASP A 69 11.51 -17.30 -11.94
N LEU A 70 12.25 -17.77 -12.95
CA LEU A 70 12.27 -19.18 -13.34
C LEU A 70 12.82 -20.08 -12.21
N MET A 71 13.95 -19.71 -11.61
CA MET A 71 14.55 -20.45 -10.50
C MET A 71 13.61 -20.53 -9.30
N ASN A 72 12.85 -19.48 -9.01
CA ASN A 72 11.92 -19.44 -7.88
C ASN A 72 10.68 -20.29 -8.17
N MET A 73 9.98 -20.03 -9.29
CA MET A 73 8.77 -20.76 -9.68
C MET A 73 8.99 -22.28 -9.76
N TYR A 74 10.00 -22.71 -10.52
CA TYR A 74 10.29 -24.14 -10.69
C TYR A 74 11.03 -24.73 -9.49
N GLY A 75 11.89 -23.96 -8.81
CA GLY A 75 12.59 -24.39 -7.59
C GLY A 75 11.61 -24.72 -6.47
N LEU A 76 10.69 -23.81 -6.13
CA LEU A 76 9.62 -24.05 -5.15
C LEU A 76 8.79 -25.28 -5.51
N THR A 77 8.34 -25.37 -6.77
CA THR A 77 7.52 -26.49 -7.26
C THR A 77 8.23 -27.83 -7.11
N LEU A 78 9.49 -27.93 -7.56
CA LEU A 78 10.27 -29.19 -7.54
C LEU A 78 10.68 -29.58 -6.12
N ILE A 79 11.12 -28.63 -5.29
CA ILE A 79 11.45 -28.86 -3.87
C ILE A 79 10.20 -29.34 -3.12
N GLY A 80 9.07 -28.66 -3.32
CA GLY A 80 7.80 -28.99 -2.68
C GLY A 80 7.31 -30.39 -3.05
N LEU A 81 7.30 -30.73 -4.34
CA LEU A 81 6.91 -32.05 -4.82
C LEU A 81 7.82 -33.16 -4.28
N ALA A 82 9.13 -32.93 -4.26
CA ALA A 82 10.13 -33.86 -3.73
C ALA A 82 9.93 -34.12 -2.23
N LEU A 83 9.74 -33.07 -1.43
CA LEU A 83 9.41 -33.17 0.00
C LEU A 83 8.05 -33.84 0.23
N PHE A 84 7.02 -33.52 -0.54
CA PHE A 84 5.68 -34.08 -0.34
C PHE A 84 5.65 -35.58 -0.63
N THR A 85 6.19 -36.00 -1.78
CA THR A 85 6.26 -37.41 -2.21
C THR A 85 7.31 -38.23 -1.44
N GLY A 86 8.28 -37.56 -0.81
CA GLY A 86 9.40 -38.22 -0.15
C GLY A 86 10.41 -38.80 -1.15
N LEU A 87 10.67 -38.07 -2.23
CA LEU A 87 11.67 -38.35 -3.24
C LEU A 87 12.84 -37.38 -3.08
N LEU A 88 14.09 -37.87 -3.11
CA LEU A 88 15.31 -37.03 -3.00
C LEU A 88 15.32 -36.07 -1.79
N VAL A 89 14.70 -36.46 -0.66
CA VAL A 89 14.35 -35.58 0.47
C VAL A 89 15.51 -34.72 0.96
N ARG A 90 16.73 -35.28 1.07
CA ARG A 90 17.91 -34.53 1.52
C ARG A 90 18.30 -33.40 0.56
N TYR A 91 18.26 -33.65 -0.74
CA TYR A 91 18.59 -32.64 -1.75
C TYR A 91 17.53 -31.54 -1.81
N ALA A 92 16.25 -31.92 -1.72
CA ALA A 92 15.15 -30.98 -1.62
C ALA A 92 15.24 -30.12 -0.35
N ALA A 93 15.61 -30.71 0.79
CA ALA A 93 15.83 -29.99 2.05
C ALA A 93 17.04 -29.04 1.98
N ILE A 94 18.14 -29.43 1.32
CA ILE A 94 19.30 -28.55 1.08
C ILE A 94 18.89 -27.34 0.22
N GLY A 95 18.17 -27.56 -0.88
CA GLY A 95 17.67 -26.48 -1.74
C GLY A 95 16.66 -25.58 -1.02
N GLY A 96 15.71 -26.16 -0.29
CA GLY A 96 14.72 -25.44 0.49
C GLY A 96 15.34 -24.60 1.60
N PHE A 97 16.35 -25.12 2.31
CA PHE A 97 17.10 -24.38 3.32
C PHE A 97 17.82 -23.16 2.72
N MET A 98 18.53 -23.34 1.59
CA MET A 98 19.18 -22.21 0.91
C MET A 98 18.18 -21.15 0.44
N LEU A 99 17.04 -21.57 -0.15
CA LEU A 99 16.03 -20.64 -0.63
C LEU A 99 15.36 -19.85 0.51
N LEU A 100 14.97 -20.51 1.61
CA LEU A 100 14.41 -19.83 2.78
C LEU A 100 15.42 -18.91 3.46
N THR A 101 16.72 -19.26 3.45
CA THR A 101 17.79 -18.39 3.96
C THR A 101 17.86 -17.09 3.14
N LEU A 102 17.73 -17.16 1.81
CA LEU A 102 17.64 -15.96 0.96
C LEU A 102 16.40 -15.12 1.31
N TYR A 103 15.23 -15.73 1.48
CA TYR A 103 14.02 -14.98 1.88
C TYR A 103 14.13 -14.31 3.24
N TYR A 104 14.74 -15.01 4.21
CA TYR A 104 14.97 -14.48 5.55
C TYR A 104 15.90 -13.26 5.54
N PHE A 105 16.92 -13.23 4.68
CA PHE A 105 17.83 -12.09 4.55
C PHE A 105 17.37 -10.99 3.58
N ALA A 106 16.41 -11.26 2.69
CA ALA A 106 15.75 -10.24 1.87
C ALA A 106 14.93 -9.25 2.72
N TYR A 107 14.30 -9.77 3.79
CA TYR A 107 13.62 -8.97 4.80
C TYR A 107 13.96 -9.52 6.20
N PRO A 108 15.04 -9.07 6.86
CA PRO A 108 15.43 -9.55 8.18
C PRO A 108 14.39 -9.20 9.27
N PRO A 109 14.07 -10.12 10.22
CA PRO A 109 13.12 -9.87 11.33
C PRO A 109 13.67 -9.01 12.47
N PHE A 110 14.64 -8.15 12.16
CA PHE A 110 15.27 -7.20 13.06
C PHE A 110 15.57 -5.93 12.26
N GLY A 111 15.14 -4.78 12.78
CA GLY A 111 15.10 -3.52 12.03
C GLY A 111 13.72 -3.22 11.42
N SER A 112 13.61 -2.08 10.74
CA SER A 112 12.34 -1.54 10.28
C SER A 112 12.05 -1.89 8.81
N SER A 113 11.47 -3.06 8.58
CA SER A 113 10.98 -3.48 7.25
C SER A 113 9.49 -3.19 7.08
N ILE A 114 9.15 -2.35 6.11
CA ILE A 114 7.76 -1.92 5.80
C ILE A 114 6.93 -3.07 5.19
N PHE A 115 7.57 -3.96 4.43
CA PHE A 115 6.89 -5.03 3.70
C PHE A 115 6.54 -6.26 4.58
N ARG A 116 6.96 -6.31 5.85
CA ARG A 116 6.73 -7.46 6.74
C ARG A 116 5.36 -7.51 7.45
N SER A 117 4.52 -6.48 7.29
CA SER A 117 3.41 -6.21 8.22
C SER A 117 2.22 -7.20 8.18
N THR A 118 2.29 -8.30 7.41
CA THR A 118 1.25 -9.35 7.38
C THR A 118 1.38 -10.40 8.50
N GLU A 119 2.56 -10.62 9.07
CA GLU A 119 2.78 -11.66 10.10
C GLU A 119 3.24 -11.12 11.47
N GLY A 120 3.40 -9.79 11.61
CA GLY A 120 3.81 -9.12 12.85
C GLY A 120 5.32 -9.08 13.09
N GLN A 121 5.75 -8.32 14.11
CA GLN A 121 7.17 -8.19 14.48
C GLN A 121 7.60 -9.32 15.44
N LEU A 122 7.75 -10.53 14.92
CA LEU A 122 8.43 -11.60 15.63
C LEU A 122 9.95 -11.39 15.52
N TYR A 123 10.55 -10.78 16.55
CA TYR A 123 11.99 -10.49 16.58
C TYR A 123 12.81 -11.79 16.42
N ILE A 124 13.65 -11.85 15.38
CA ILE A 124 14.49 -12.99 14.97
C ILE A 124 13.72 -14.24 14.49
N VAL A 125 12.65 -14.67 15.17
CA VAL A 125 12.02 -15.98 14.91
C VAL A 125 10.68 -15.83 14.17
N ASP A 126 10.69 -15.91 12.84
CA ASP A 126 9.50 -15.88 11.99
C ASP A 126 9.19 -17.23 11.34
N LYS A 127 8.12 -17.28 10.53
CA LYS A 127 7.72 -18.48 9.78
C LYS A 127 8.84 -19.01 8.87
N VAL A 128 9.53 -18.13 8.15
CA VAL A 128 10.62 -18.48 7.22
C VAL A 128 11.79 -19.12 7.98
N PHE A 129 12.16 -18.56 9.13
CA PHE A 129 13.19 -19.11 10.02
C PHE A 129 12.82 -20.50 10.56
N LEU A 130 11.58 -20.68 11.03
CA LEU A 130 11.10 -21.97 11.52
C LEU A 130 11.09 -23.04 10.42
N GLU A 131 10.61 -22.70 9.22
CA GLU A 131 10.66 -23.62 8.07
C GLU A 131 12.11 -23.95 7.66
N ALA A 132 13.03 -22.97 7.71
CA ALA A 132 14.45 -23.19 7.43
C ALA A 132 15.07 -24.15 8.45
N LEU A 133 14.80 -24.00 9.75
CA LEU A 133 15.25 -24.95 10.78
C LEU A 133 14.70 -26.36 10.56
N VAL A 134 13.45 -26.50 10.11
CA VAL A 134 12.89 -27.82 9.78
C VAL A 134 13.54 -28.41 8.52
N MET A 135 13.86 -27.60 7.49
CA MET A 135 14.67 -28.06 6.36
C MET A 135 16.04 -28.53 6.81
N LEU A 136 16.72 -27.76 7.66
CA LEU A 136 18.03 -28.12 8.22
C LEU A 136 17.99 -29.46 8.98
N TYR A 137 16.90 -29.72 9.73
CA TYR A 137 16.66 -31.04 10.34
C TYR A 137 16.59 -32.16 9.29
N TYR A 138 15.92 -31.98 8.15
CA TYR A 138 15.86 -32.99 7.08
C TYR A 138 17.18 -33.18 6.33
N VAL A 139 18.06 -32.17 6.29
CA VAL A 139 19.42 -32.32 5.73
C VAL A 139 20.20 -33.38 6.52
N PHE A 140 20.18 -33.29 7.85
CA PHE A 140 20.99 -34.14 8.73
C PHE A 140 20.29 -35.42 9.21
N SER A 141 18.96 -35.43 9.34
CA SER A 141 18.21 -36.55 9.94
C SER A 141 18.50 -37.89 9.25
N ALA A 142 18.78 -38.93 10.05
CA ALA A 142 18.89 -40.31 9.58
C ALA A 142 17.53 -40.90 9.14
N LYS A 143 16.40 -40.30 9.56
CA LYS A 143 15.04 -40.79 9.30
C LYS A 143 14.24 -39.75 8.53
N ILE A 144 13.94 -40.06 7.26
CA ILE A 144 13.22 -39.16 6.34
C ILE A 144 11.70 -39.41 6.25
N GLY A 145 11.14 -40.30 7.08
CA GLY A 145 9.72 -40.67 7.06
C GLY A 145 9.38 -41.82 6.09
N TYR A 146 8.10 -41.97 5.74
CA TYR A 146 7.61 -42.80 4.64
C TYR A 146 7.66 -42.01 3.33
N GLY A 147 7.90 -42.65 2.19
CA GLY A 147 7.93 -41.96 0.91
C GLY A 147 8.46 -42.82 -0.23
N ILE A 148 8.29 -42.33 -1.47
CA ILE A 148 8.59 -43.08 -2.69
C ILE A 148 10.06 -43.53 -2.74
N GLN A 149 11.01 -42.75 -2.21
CA GLN A 149 12.43 -43.11 -2.16
C GLN A 149 12.71 -44.45 -1.44
N ALA A 150 11.88 -44.84 -0.46
CA ALA A 150 12.07 -46.10 0.26
C ALA A 150 11.76 -47.34 -0.60
N ILE A 151 10.86 -47.22 -1.59
CA ILE A 151 10.49 -48.30 -2.51
C ILE A 151 11.68 -48.64 -3.42
N PHE A 152 12.36 -47.61 -3.96
CA PHE A 152 13.55 -47.80 -4.79
C PHE A 152 14.77 -48.33 -4.03
N ALA A 153 14.86 -48.06 -2.72
CA ALA A 153 15.92 -48.61 -1.87
C ALA A 153 15.75 -50.12 -1.63
N GLN A 154 14.51 -50.60 -1.45
CA GLN A 154 14.23 -52.03 -1.22
C GLN A 154 14.51 -52.88 -2.46
N GLY A 155 14.25 -52.36 -3.67
CA GLY A 155 14.53 -53.07 -4.93
C GLY A 155 16.01 -53.42 -5.16
N LYS A 156 16.96 -52.69 -4.53
CA LYS A 156 18.40 -52.99 -4.65
C LYS A 156 18.88 -54.10 -3.71
N ASN A 157 18.26 -54.28 -2.56
CA ASN A 157 18.71 -55.28 -1.57
C ASN A 157 18.15 -56.69 -1.83
N HIS A 158 17.16 -56.83 -2.71
CA HIS A 158 16.56 -58.15 -3.02
C HIS A 158 17.36 -58.98 -4.04
N SER A 159 18.42 -58.44 -4.63
CA SER A 159 19.22 -59.09 -5.69
C SER A 159 20.41 -59.91 -5.16
N SER A 160 20.56 -60.08 -3.84
CA SER A 160 21.73 -60.72 -3.24
C SER A 160 21.38 -61.57 -2.02
N SER A 161 21.03 -62.84 -2.27
CA SER A 161 21.16 -63.94 -1.30
C SER A 161 21.24 -65.29 -2.04
N PRO A 162 22.09 -66.25 -1.64
CA PRO A 162 22.21 -67.56 -2.31
C PRO A 162 21.06 -68.53 -1.97
N LEU A 163 20.89 -69.55 -2.80
CA LEU A 163 19.88 -70.60 -2.69
C LEU A 163 20.26 -71.69 -1.67
N THR A 164 19.33 -72.04 -0.77
CA THR A 164 19.26 -73.37 -0.13
C THR A 164 17.80 -73.79 0.14
N GLU A 165 17.48 -75.04 -0.19
CA GLU A 165 16.21 -75.75 0.04
C GLU A 165 16.20 -76.47 1.42
N ASN A 166 15.14 -77.01 2.02
CA ASN A 166 13.69 -77.19 1.76
C ASN A 166 12.97 -77.54 3.10
N PRO A 167 11.70 -78.02 3.18
CA PRO A 167 10.46 -77.69 2.46
C PRO A 167 9.21 -77.44 3.38
N ILE A 168 8.18 -76.79 2.82
CA ILE A 168 6.71 -76.92 3.12
C ILE A 168 6.17 -76.77 4.57
N SER A 169 5.34 -75.73 4.76
CA SER A 169 4.06 -75.83 5.50
C SER A 169 2.99 -74.92 4.87
N THR A 170 1.71 -75.09 5.25
CA THR A 170 0.51 -74.75 4.45
C THR A 170 0.15 -73.25 4.31
N PRO A 171 -0.60 -72.86 3.27
CA PRO A 171 -0.87 -71.46 2.95
C PRO A 171 -2.02 -70.86 3.78
N ILE A 172 -1.68 -70.02 4.76
CA ILE A 172 -2.59 -68.99 5.28
C ILE A 172 -2.55 -67.79 4.32
N PRO A 173 -3.67 -67.12 3.98
CA PRO A 173 -3.66 -65.89 3.19
C PRO A 173 -3.15 -64.71 4.05
N ALA A 174 -1.87 -64.75 4.42
CA ALA A 174 -1.19 -63.62 5.03
C ALA A 174 -1.13 -62.47 4.03
N SER A 175 -1.67 -61.31 4.40
CA SER A 175 -1.53 -60.11 3.58
C SER A 175 -0.05 -59.81 3.38
N ASP A 176 0.42 -59.95 2.14
CA ASP A 176 1.83 -59.81 1.76
C ASP A 176 2.45 -58.56 2.44
N PRO A 177 3.44 -58.74 3.35
CA PRO A 177 4.01 -57.63 4.11
C PRO A 177 4.66 -56.58 3.19
N SER A 178 5.12 -56.99 2.01
CA SER A 178 5.63 -56.09 0.95
C SER A 178 4.56 -55.10 0.51
N ARG A 179 3.36 -55.58 0.14
CA ARG A 179 2.24 -54.71 -0.30
C ARG A 179 1.84 -53.70 0.77
N ARG A 180 1.80 -54.12 2.04
CA ARG A 180 1.46 -53.23 3.17
C ARG A 180 2.54 -52.15 3.39
N GLU A 181 3.81 -52.44 3.11
CA GLU A 181 4.88 -51.45 3.21
C GLU A 181 4.91 -50.48 2.01
N VAL A 182 4.69 -50.98 0.79
CA VAL A 182 4.51 -50.14 -0.41
C VAL A 182 3.37 -49.15 -0.21
N LEU A 183 2.20 -49.59 0.28
CA LEU A 183 1.07 -48.72 0.57
C LEU A 183 1.40 -47.61 1.58
N LYS A 184 2.21 -47.90 2.62
CA LYS A 184 2.67 -46.89 3.58
C LYS A 184 3.61 -45.86 2.95
N ASN A 185 4.46 -46.27 2.01
CA ASN A 185 5.38 -45.38 1.30
C ASN A 185 4.71 -44.53 0.20
N LEU A 186 3.52 -44.93 -0.28
CA LEU A 186 2.69 -44.16 -1.21
C LEU A 186 1.62 -43.30 -0.53
N ALA A 187 1.52 -43.32 0.80
CA ALA A 187 0.41 -42.74 1.57
C ALA A 187 0.18 -41.24 1.37
N THR A 188 1.19 -40.47 0.90
CA THR A 188 1.01 -39.04 0.60
C THR A 188 0.33 -38.80 -0.76
N LEU A 189 0.46 -39.69 -1.75
CA LEU A 189 -0.07 -39.43 -3.11
C LEU A 189 -1.57 -39.15 -3.19
N PRO A 190 -2.47 -39.89 -2.49
CA PRO A 190 -3.90 -39.55 -2.47
C PRO A 190 -4.16 -38.17 -1.84
N VAL A 191 -3.39 -37.81 -0.82
CA VAL A 191 -3.48 -36.50 -0.15
C VAL A 191 -3.06 -35.38 -1.10
N LEU A 192 -2.01 -35.58 -1.92
CA LEU A 192 -1.60 -34.62 -2.95
C LEU A 192 -2.73 -34.37 -3.95
N GLY A 193 -3.40 -35.44 -4.41
CA GLY A 193 -4.52 -35.34 -5.34
C GLY A 193 -5.72 -34.58 -4.76
N VAL A 194 -6.10 -34.87 -3.51
CA VAL A 194 -7.20 -34.18 -2.82
C VAL A 194 -6.87 -32.71 -2.58
N LEU A 195 -5.67 -32.40 -2.07
CA LEU A 195 -5.25 -31.01 -1.84
C LEU A 195 -5.12 -30.23 -3.16
N GLY A 196 -4.58 -30.85 -4.22
CA GLY A 196 -4.48 -30.26 -5.55
C GLY A 196 -5.85 -29.94 -6.16
N ALA A 197 -6.81 -30.86 -6.08
CA ALA A 197 -8.17 -30.64 -6.54
C ALA A 197 -8.90 -29.55 -5.72
N GLY A 198 -8.69 -29.54 -4.40
CA GLY A 198 -9.22 -28.49 -3.51
C GLY A 198 -8.65 -27.11 -3.84
N ALA A 199 -7.33 -27.01 -4.00
CA ALA A 199 -6.62 -25.80 -4.39
C ALA A 199 -7.10 -25.27 -5.75
N PHE A 200 -7.22 -26.14 -6.77
CA PHE A 200 -7.71 -25.77 -8.09
C PHE A 200 -9.16 -25.24 -8.05
N ASN A 201 -10.04 -25.89 -7.28
CA ASN A 201 -11.43 -25.46 -7.15
C ASN A 201 -11.55 -24.14 -6.37
N MET A 202 -10.76 -23.96 -5.30
CA MET A 202 -10.66 -22.69 -4.58
C MET A 202 -10.15 -21.57 -5.47
N HIS A 203 -9.08 -21.80 -6.22
CA HIS A 203 -8.51 -20.82 -7.14
C HIS A 203 -9.49 -20.42 -8.25
N ARG A 204 -10.23 -21.38 -8.81
CA ARG A 204 -11.30 -21.12 -9.80
C ARG A 204 -12.49 -20.34 -9.21
N LYS A 205 -12.76 -20.47 -7.91
CA LYS A 205 -13.92 -19.85 -7.24
C LYS A 205 -13.62 -18.49 -6.60
N TYR A 206 -12.36 -18.24 -6.21
CA TYR A 206 -11.96 -17.06 -5.43
C TYR A 206 -10.73 -16.30 -5.99
N GLY A 207 -10.09 -16.78 -7.06
CA GLY A 207 -8.89 -16.19 -7.64
C GLY A 207 -7.59 -16.52 -6.89
N THR A 208 -6.51 -15.78 -7.18
CA THR A 208 -5.33 -15.71 -6.30
C THR A 208 -5.64 -14.82 -5.10
N ASP A 209 -5.19 -15.19 -3.90
CA ASP A 209 -5.37 -14.40 -2.69
C ASP A 209 -4.75 -12.99 -2.86
N VAL A 210 -5.56 -11.96 -2.63
CA VAL A 210 -5.24 -10.57 -2.97
C VAL A 210 -4.16 -9.99 -2.03
N MET A 211 -4.00 -10.54 -0.82
CA MET A 211 -3.37 -9.83 0.29
C MET A 211 -1.84 -9.97 0.44
N SER A 212 -1.16 -10.84 -0.31
CA SER A 212 0.29 -11.09 -0.16
C SER A 212 1.16 -10.71 -1.36
N GLY A 213 0.58 -10.44 -2.53
CA GLY A 213 1.35 -10.08 -3.73
C GLY A 213 0.60 -9.31 -4.82
N ALA A 214 -0.74 -9.32 -4.82
CA ALA A 214 -1.52 -8.67 -5.88
C ALA A 214 -1.35 -7.14 -5.89
N THR A 215 -1.32 -6.48 -4.73
CA THR A 215 -1.10 -5.01 -4.62
C THR A 215 0.16 -4.57 -5.35
N ILE A 216 1.27 -5.27 -5.10
CA ILE A 216 2.59 -4.96 -5.67
C ILE A 216 2.63 -5.20 -7.19
N GLN A 217 1.82 -6.13 -7.71
CA GLN A 217 1.67 -6.33 -9.16
C GLN A 217 0.75 -5.28 -9.79
N LEU A 218 -0.35 -4.92 -9.12
CA LEU A 218 -1.30 -3.91 -9.56
C LEU A 218 -0.62 -2.54 -9.70
N GLU A 219 0.19 -2.14 -8.70
CA GLU A 219 1.02 -0.93 -8.75
C GLU A 219 1.92 -0.89 -9.99
N SER A 220 2.60 -2.01 -10.31
CA SER A 220 3.52 -2.07 -11.45
C SER A 220 2.85 -2.20 -12.82
N ALA A 221 1.60 -2.67 -12.87
CA ALA A 221 0.78 -2.64 -14.07
C ALA A 221 0.29 -1.21 -14.31
N ALA A 222 -0.31 -0.58 -13.30
CA ALA A 222 -0.84 0.78 -13.38
C ALA A 222 0.25 1.80 -13.77
N LEU A 223 1.45 1.73 -13.19
CA LEU A 223 2.54 2.65 -13.55
C LEU A 223 2.99 2.58 -15.03
N ARG A 224 2.67 1.50 -15.76
CA ARG A 224 2.93 1.41 -17.22
C ARG A 224 1.90 2.14 -18.06
N GLU A 225 0.77 2.52 -17.47
CA GLU A 225 -0.32 3.26 -18.13
C GLU A 225 -0.14 4.79 -18.02
N LEU A 226 0.94 5.26 -17.39
CA LEU A 226 1.28 6.69 -17.33
C LEU A 226 1.56 7.26 -18.73
N LYS A 227 0.86 8.35 -19.07
CA LYS A 227 0.94 9.02 -20.38
C LYS A 227 2.15 9.96 -20.54
N GLY A 228 2.83 10.29 -19.44
CA GLY A 228 3.99 11.19 -19.45
C GLY A 228 4.41 11.60 -18.03
N GLU A 229 5.26 12.62 -17.96
CA GLU A 229 5.69 13.22 -16.69
C GLU A 229 4.70 14.30 -16.23
N LEU A 230 4.35 14.27 -14.94
CA LEU A 230 3.44 15.24 -14.32
C LEU A 230 4.12 16.63 -14.24
N PRO A 231 3.52 17.71 -14.78
CA PRO A 231 4.13 19.03 -14.71
C PRO A 231 4.28 19.58 -13.29
N PHE A 232 5.27 20.45 -13.09
CA PHE A 232 5.59 21.10 -11.83
C PHE A 232 5.33 22.61 -11.87
N GLY A 233 5.23 23.22 -10.70
CA GLY A 233 5.35 24.66 -10.44
C GLY A 233 6.14 24.88 -9.14
N LYS A 234 6.20 26.11 -8.64
CA LYS A 234 6.82 26.45 -7.35
C LYS A 234 5.84 27.07 -6.35
N ILE A 235 6.14 26.86 -5.07
CA ILE A 235 5.65 27.71 -3.97
C ILE A 235 6.86 28.07 -3.11
N GLY A 236 7.19 29.36 -3.07
CA GLY A 236 8.50 29.81 -2.58
C GLY A 236 9.63 29.12 -3.36
N GLU A 237 10.63 28.60 -2.64
CA GLU A 237 11.73 27.83 -3.23
C GLU A 237 11.38 26.37 -3.56
N HIS A 238 10.18 25.89 -3.19
CA HIS A 238 9.82 24.49 -3.33
C HIS A 238 9.16 24.19 -4.68
N GLN A 239 9.83 23.41 -5.52
CA GLN A 239 9.22 22.81 -6.70
C GLN A 239 8.23 21.71 -6.27
N ILE A 240 6.96 21.85 -6.62
CA ILE A 240 5.88 20.90 -6.32
C ILE A 240 5.10 20.51 -7.58
N SER A 241 4.55 19.30 -7.61
CA SER A 241 3.75 18.79 -8.72
C SER A 241 2.41 19.53 -8.85
N ARG A 242 1.93 19.78 -10.09
CA ARG A 242 0.65 20.50 -10.32
C ARG A 242 -0.58 19.75 -9.81
N LEU A 243 -0.49 18.43 -9.68
CA LEU A 243 -1.36 17.61 -8.85
C LEU A 243 -0.67 17.33 -7.50
N VAL A 244 -1.31 17.74 -6.41
CA VAL A 244 -0.89 17.53 -5.01
C VAL A 244 -1.83 16.51 -4.37
N MET A 245 -1.29 15.54 -3.64
CA MET A 245 -2.10 14.54 -2.95
C MET A 245 -2.81 15.14 -1.72
N GLY A 246 -4.08 14.84 -1.54
CA GLY A 246 -4.90 15.28 -0.40
C GLY A 246 -5.02 14.21 0.69
N GLY A 247 -4.55 14.52 1.89
CA GLY A 247 -4.44 13.58 3.02
C GLY A 247 -5.68 13.42 3.90
N ASN A 248 -6.81 14.09 3.61
CA ASN A 248 -8.03 14.01 4.45
C ASN A 248 -8.52 12.56 4.64
N LEU A 249 -8.33 11.70 3.63
CA LEU A 249 -8.66 10.28 3.70
C LEU A 249 -7.85 9.50 4.74
N ILE A 250 -6.62 9.93 5.05
CA ILE A 250 -5.74 9.30 6.05
C ILE A 250 -6.32 9.44 7.47
N GLY A 251 -6.86 10.60 7.81
CA GLY A 251 -7.52 10.82 9.11
C GLY A 251 -9.00 10.42 9.17
N GLY A 252 -9.60 10.01 8.04
CA GLY A 252 -11.00 9.62 7.93
C GLY A 252 -11.99 10.78 7.76
N TRP A 253 -11.53 11.97 7.34
CA TRP A 253 -12.40 13.12 7.05
C TRP A 253 -13.05 12.98 5.66
N ALA A 254 -14.15 12.21 5.60
CA ALA A 254 -14.71 11.74 4.34
C ALA A 254 -15.65 12.72 3.59
N HIS A 255 -16.24 13.71 4.25
CA HIS A 255 -17.24 14.63 3.66
C HIS A 255 -18.38 13.92 2.91
N ALA A 256 -18.85 12.80 3.47
CA ALA A 256 -19.72 11.84 2.78
C ALA A 256 -21.24 12.07 2.98
N ARG A 257 -21.63 13.29 3.40
CA ARG A 257 -23.04 13.68 3.64
C ARG A 257 -23.74 12.69 4.58
N ASP A 258 -24.76 11.96 4.10
CA ASP A 258 -25.55 10.99 4.86
C ASP A 258 -24.89 9.60 4.98
N LEU A 259 -23.79 9.33 4.27
CA LEU A 259 -23.12 8.02 4.27
C LEU A 259 -22.25 7.83 5.53
N ILE A 260 -22.90 7.65 6.68
CA ILE A 260 -22.29 7.58 8.01
C ILE A 260 -21.18 6.54 8.18
N TYR A 261 -21.12 5.51 7.32
CA TYR A 261 -20.09 4.46 7.39
C TYR A 261 -18.76 4.87 6.74
N VAL A 262 -18.72 5.89 5.88
CA VAL A 262 -17.55 6.21 5.05
C VAL A 262 -16.34 6.69 5.87
N PRO A 263 -16.49 7.50 6.96
CA PRO A 263 -15.36 7.80 7.86
C PRO A 263 -14.71 6.55 8.47
N SER A 264 -15.52 5.54 8.82
CA SER A 264 -15.04 4.26 9.35
C SER A 264 -14.37 3.41 8.26
N LEU A 265 -14.94 3.40 7.05
CA LEU A 265 -14.33 2.76 5.88
C LEU A 265 -12.96 3.36 5.55
N PHE A 266 -12.84 4.69 5.55
CA PHE A 266 -11.59 5.39 5.30
C PHE A 266 -10.51 5.01 6.33
N LYS A 267 -10.86 4.94 7.62
CA LYS A 267 -9.94 4.52 8.69
C LYS A 267 -9.57 3.03 8.62
N ALA A 268 -10.49 2.18 8.19
CA ALA A 268 -10.23 0.76 7.99
C ALA A 268 -9.34 0.50 6.75
N TYR A 269 -9.51 1.30 5.70
CA TYR A 269 -8.72 1.22 4.47
C TYR A 269 -7.29 1.75 4.66
N ASN A 270 -7.17 2.98 5.17
CA ASN A 270 -5.91 3.71 5.34
C ASN A 270 -5.13 3.27 6.59
N THR A 271 -4.86 1.97 6.69
CA THR A 271 -3.83 1.43 7.59
C THR A 271 -2.47 2.06 7.30
N GLU A 272 -1.56 2.11 8.29
CA GLU A 272 -0.19 2.66 8.09
C GLU A 272 0.50 2.04 6.86
N LYS A 273 0.40 0.72 6.68
CA LYS A 273 0.95 0.03 5.51
C LYS A 273 0.32 0.54 4.21
N LYS A 274 -1.02 0.62 4.13
CA LYS A 274 -1.71 1.09 2.93
C LYS A 274 -1.36 2.55 2.63
N VAL A 275 -1.28 3.42 3.63
CA VAL A 275 -0.84 4.81 3.43
C VAL A 275 0.57 4.87 2.83
N TYR A 276 1.50 4.03 3.27
CA TYR A 276 2.85 3.98 2.70
C TYR A 276 2.87 3.43 1.27
N GLU A 277 2.11 2.38 0.97
CA GLU A 277 1.93 1.86 -0.41
C GLU A 277 1.41 2.97 -1.34
N THR A 278 0.33 3.66 -0.94
CA THR A 278 -0.26 4.78 -1.70
C THR A 278 0.74 5.92 -1.92
N LEU A 279 1.53 6.31 -0.92
CA LEU A 279 2.56 7.35 -1.05
C LEU A 279 3.70 6.92 -1.99
N MET A 280 4.16 5.67 -1.90
CA MET A 280 5.18 5.13 -2.79
C MET A 280 4.70 5.05 -4.24
N LEU A 281 3.41 4.74 -4.46
CA LEU A 281 2.78 4.80 -5.79
C LEU A 281 2.67 6.24 -6.29
N ALA A 282 2.28 7.20 -5.43
CA ALA A 282 2.19 8.62 -5.77
C ALA A 282 3.55 9.19 -6.20
N GLU A 283 4.62 8.93 -5.45
CA GLU A 283 5.98 9.37 -5.78
C GLU A 283 6.47 8.77 -7.11
N LYS A 284 6.19 7.48 -7.37
CA LYS A 284 6.51 6.82 -8.65
C LYS A 284 5.70 7.36 -9.83
N ALA A 285 4.49 7.86 -9.59
CA ALA A 285 3.64 8.52 -10.58
C ALA A 285 3.95 10.03 -10.77
N GLY A 286 4.98 10.54 -10.11
CA GLY A 286 5.45 11.93 -10.25
C GLY A 286 4.83 12.94 -9.27
N ILE A 287 3.90 12.52 -8.40
CA ILE A 287 3.37 13.39 -7.33
C ILE A 287 4.43 13.50 -6.23
N ASN A 288 4.98 14.70 -6.03
CA ASN A 288 6.08 14.93 -5.08
C ASN A 288 5.64 15.61 -3.77
N THR A 289 4.36 15.92 -3.61
CA THR A 289 3.83 16.71 -2.49
C THR A 289 2.48 16.20 -2.01
N ILE A 290 2.29 16.16 -0.69
CA ILE A 290 1.02 15.85 -0.01
C ILE A 290 0.61 16.97 0.95
N ASN A 291 -0.68 17.31 0.98
CA ASN A 291 -1.30 18.21 1.95
C ASN A 291 -2.04 17.39 3.01
N ILE A 292 -1.79 17.63 4.30
CA ILE A 292 -2.35 16.84 5.41
C ILE A 292 -2.91 17.73 6.52
N GLY A 293 -3.84 17.19 7.31
CA GLY A 293 -4.13 17.75 8.64
C GLY A 293 -3.01 17.45 9.63
N PHE A 294 -2.69 18.39 10.53
CA PHE A 294 -1.62 18.25 11.53
C PHE A 294 -1.58 16.89 12.28
N PRO A 295 -2.70 16.26 12.69
CA PRO A 295 -2.66 14.95 13.37
C PRO A 295 -2.02 13.81 12.57
N SER A 296 -1.94 13.92 11.23
CA SER A 296 -1.28 12.94 10.36
C SER A 296 0.22 13.22 10.17
N PHE A 297 0.76 14.32 10.70
CA PHE A 297 2.15 14.71 10.46
C PHE A 297 3.18 13.73 11.06
N PRO A 298 3.01 13.18 12.29
CA PRO A 298 3.91 12.16 12.83
C PRO A 298 4.02 10.91 11.94
N LEU A 299 2.94 10.54 11.24
CA LEU A 299 2.93 9.43 10.29
C LEU A 299 3.82 9.72 9.08
N MET A 300 3.84 10.97 8.59
CA MET A 300 4.71 11.39 7.47
C MET A 300 6.18 11.47 7.89
N VAL A 301 6.48 11.96 9.10
CA VAL A 301 7.84 11.92 9.66
C VAL A 301 8.35 10.48 9.73
N LYS A 302 7.51 9.56 10.22
CA LYS A 302 7.82 8.13 10.25
C LYS A 302 8.01 7.56 8.84
N TYR A 303 7.13 7.87 7.89
CA TYR A 303 7.27 7.46 6.48
C TYR A 303 8.62 7.88 5.90
N LYS A 304 8.92 9.18 5.91
CA LYS A 304 10.17 9.74 5.34
C LYS A 304 11.42 9.14 6.00
N LYS A 305 11.40 8.94 7.33
CA LYS A 305 12.51 8.30 8.06
C LYS A 305 12.71 6.82 7.69
N LEU A 306 11.64 6.09 7.37
CA LEU A 306 11.70 4.66 7.06
C LEU A 306 12.02 4.36 5.59
N THR A 307 11.58 5.21 4.66
CA THR A 307 11.77 5.02 3.22
C THR A 307 12.92 5.83 2.62
N GLY A 308 13.36 6.90 3.29
CA GLY A 308 14.20 7.94 2.67
C GLY A 308 13.44 8.83 1.68
N SER A 309 12.09 8.77 1.68
CA SER A 309 11.23 9.57 0.82
C SER A 309 11.52 11.07 0.93
N LYS A 310 11.48 11.74 -0.23
CA LYS A 310 11.68 13.19 -0.36
C LYS A 310 10.36 13.93 -0.55
N ILE A 311 9.21 13.26 -0.40
CA ILE A 311 7.90 13.89 -0.54
C ILE A 311 7.78 15.12 0.36
N LYS A 312 7.30 16.22 -0.21
CA LYS A 312 7.05 17.46 0.53
C LYS A 312 5.72 17.35 1.26
N VAL A 313 5.69 17.84 2.48
CA VAL A 313 4.51 17.78 3.35
C VAL A 313 4.06 19.21 3.62
N ILE A 314 2.86 19.54 3.12
CA ILE A 314 2.14 20.73 3.51
C ILE A 314 1.28 20.35 4.71
N SER A 315 1.62 20.86 5.90
CA SER A 315 0.87 20.56 7.12
C SER A 315 -0.12 21.68 7.44
N GLN A 316 -1.42 21.35 7.49
CA GLN A 316 -2.46 22.28 7.92
C GLN A 316 -2.44 22.42 9.45
N VAL A 317 -2.06 23.60 9.94
CA VAL A 317 -1.94 23.95 11.35
C VAL A 317 -3.12 24.81 11.82
N ALA A 318 -3.43 24.66 13.11
CA ALA A 318 -4.49 25.36 13.83
C ALA A 318 -3.95 26.07 15.08
N PRO A 319 -4.49 27.24 15.46
CA PRO A 319 -4.23 27.85 16.76
C PRO A 319 -4.96 27.09 17.87
N ASN A 320 -4.35 26.97 19.06
CA ASN A 320 -5.07 26.49 20.23
C ASN A 320 -5.72 27.65 20.99
N MET A 321 -6.93 28.03 20.55
CA MET A 321 -7.69 29.11 21.18
C MET A 321 -8.19 28.78 22.60
N GLU A 322 -8.31 27.50 22.97
CA GLU A 322 -8.75 27.08 24.32
C GLU A 322 -7.64 27.28 25.36
N LYS A 323 -6.39 26.96 25.01
CA LYS A 323 -5.21 27.17 25.88
C LYS A 323 -4.60 28.58 25.75
N GLY A 324 -4.99 29.34 24.72
CA GLY A 324 -4.37 30.62 24.35
C GLY A 324 -3.02 30.49 23.62
N ASP A 325 -2.56 29.27 23.32
CA ASP A 325 -1.35 29.02 22.54
C ASP A 325 -1.68 28.91 21.04
N ILE A 326 -1.69 30.04 20.36
CA ILE A 326 -1.93 30.12 18.91
C ILE A 326 -0.78 29.53 18.07
N TYR A 327 0.33 29.10 18.69
CA TYR A 327 1.51 28.57 18.01
C TYR A 327 1.77 27.07 18.28
N GLU A 328 0.97 26.40 19.12
CA GLU A 328 1.19 25.01 19.56
C GLU A 328 1.55 24.06 18.39
N GLN A 329 0.72 24.03 17.34
CA GLN A 329 0.95 23.18 16.16
C GLN A 329 2.02 23.70 15.21
N ILE A 330 2.27 25.02 15.18
CA ILE A 330 3.36 25.60 14.38
C ILE A 330 4.71 25.18 14.96
N ASN A 331 4.89 25.32 16.28
CA ASN A 331 6.11 24.93 16.99
C ASN A 331 6.39 23.42 16.82
N GLN A 332 5.39 22.57 17.07
CA GLN A 332 5.53 21.13 16.84
C GLN A 332 5.80 20.77 15.36
N GLY A 333 5.24 21.53 14.42
CA GLY A 333 5.53 21.37 12.99
C GLY A 333 6.98 21.69 12.64
N ILE A 334 7.56 22.73 13.26
CA ILE A 334 8.98 23.08 13.14
C ILE A 334 9.85 21.98 13.74
N ASP A 335 9.50 21.44 14.92
CA ASP A 335 10.20 20.32 15.56
C ASP A 335 10.19 19.04 14.71
N PHE A 336 9.14 18.84 13.90
CA PHE A 336 9.03 17.76 12.92
C PHE A 336 9.76 18.02 11.59
N GLY A 337 10.40 19.18 11.44
CA GLY A 337 11.12 19.56 10.21
C GLY A 337 10.20 19.91 9.04
N ALA A 338 9.11 20.65 9.31
CA ALA A 338 8.25 21.20 8.26
C ALA A 338 9.01 22.12 7.32
N GLU A 339 8.69 22.03 6.02
CA GLU A 339 9.13 22.99 4.99
C GLU A 339 8.01 24.00 4.66
N ILE A 340 6.75 23.53 4.67
CA ILE A 340 5.56 24.31 4.33
C ILE A 340 4.50 24.11 5.41
N LEU A 341 4.04 25.21 6.01
CA LEU A 341 2.93 25.22 6.96
C LEU A 341 1.78 26.04 6.39
N GLN A 342 0.55 25.55 6.55
CA GLN A 342 -0.64 26.19 6.02
C GLN A 342 -1.62 26.44 7.16
N ILE A 343 -2.11 27.66 7.34
CA ILE A 343 -3.24 27.90 8.26
C ILE A 343 -4.47 27.18 7.69
N GLN A 344 -5.11 26.34 8.51
CA GLN A 344 -6.24 25.50 8.08
C GLN A 344 -7.44 26.33 7.63
N GLY A 345 -8.16 25.84 6.61
CA GLY A 345 -9.33 26.50 6.02
C GLY A 345 -10.39 26.93 7.04
N ASN A 346 -10.87 25.98 7.84
CA ASN A 346 -11.89 26.22 8.87
C ASN A 346 -11.46 27.32 9.84
N TRP A 347 -10.17 27.36 10.21
CA TRP A 347 -9.63 28.36 11.12
C TRP A 347 -9.52 29.75 10.51
N CYS A 348 -9.17 29.89 9.22
CA CYS A 348 -9.28 31.18 8.54
C CYS A 348 -10.74 31.65 8.51
N ASP A 349 -11.66 30.78 8.10
CA ASP A 349 -13.09 31.09 8.03
C ASP A 349 -13.67 31.52 9.39
N TRP A 350 -13.33 30.81 10.48
CA TRP A 350 -13.76 31.16 11.83
C TRP A 350 -13.11 32.45 12.36
N LEU A 351 -11.80 32.64 12.15
CA LEU A 351 -11.10 33.84 12.63
C LEU A 351 -11.56 35.10 11.90
N VAL A 352 -11.88 35.04 10.61
CA VAL A 352 -12.48 36.18 9.89
C VAL A 352 -13.90 36.44 10.40
N ARG A 353 -14.76 35.40 10.47
CA ARG A 353 -16.14 35.50 10.97
C ARG A 353 -16.21 36.13 12.37
N ASP A 354 -15.29 35.72 13.26
CA ASP A 354 -15.26 36.13 14.66
C ASP A 354 -14.42 37.41 14.89
N GLN A 355 -13.98 38.09 13.82
CA GLN A 355 -13.21 39.34 13.85
C GLN A 355 -11.86 39.25 14.58
N LYS A 356 -11.17 38.10 14.46
CA LYS A 356 -9.88 37.76 15.09
C LYS A 356 -8.74 37.57 14.08
N MET A 357 -8.71 38.39 13.03
CA MET A 357 -7.73 38.29 11.94
C MET A 357 -6.29 38.57 12.40
N GLU A 358 -6.07 39.23 13.53
CA GLU A 358 -4.75 39.41 14.13
C GLU A 358 -4.09 38.08 14.55
N VAL A 359 -4.87 37.02 14.77
CA VAL A 359 -4.35 35.67 14.99
C VAL A 359 -3.75 35.11 13.69
N ILE A 360 -4.39 35.34 12.54
CA ILE A 360 -3.89 34.90 11.23
C ILE A 360 -2.54 35.57 10.94
N VAL A 361 -2.45 36.90 11.14
CA VAL A 361 -1.20 37.66 10.97
C VAL A 361 -0.08 37.08 11.83
N LYS A 362 -0.32 36.94 13.14
CA LYS A 362 0.65 36.37 14.09
C LYS A 362 1.12 34.97 13.70
N MET A 363 0.21 34.10 13.26
CA MET A 363 0.55 32.74 12.81
C MET A 363 1.41 32.75 11.54
N MET A 364 1.07 33.56 10.53
CA MET A 364 1.87 33.67 9.31
C MET A 364 3.26 34.26 9.59
N ASP A 365 3.35 35.31 10.40
CA ASP A 365 4.61 35.92 10.80
C ASP A 365 5.50 34.93 11.56
N LYS A 366 4.91 34.12 12.46
CA LYS A 366 5.63 33.05 13.15
C LYS A 366 6.17 32.00 12.17
N ILE A 367 5.40 31.57 11.17
CA ILE A 367 5.87 30.62 10.16
C ILE A 367 7.02 31.23 9.34
N ARG A 368 6.84 32.44 8.80
CA ARG A 368 7.84 33.16 8.00
C ARG A 368 9.12 33.47 8.80
N SER A 369 9.02 33.74 10.11
CA SER A 369 10.18 33.98 10.99
C SER A 369 11.16 32.81 11.07
N GLN A 370 10.74 31.61 10.66
CA GLN A 370 11.58 30.40 10.64
C GLN A 370 12.09 30.06 9.23
N GLY A 371 11.86 30.95 8.24
CA GLY A 371 12.21 30.70 6.84
C GLY A 371 11.29 29.70 6.13
N LEU A 372 10.12 29.39 6.70
CA LEU A 372 9.15 28.46 6.13
C LEU A 372 8.11 29.19 5.29
N VAL A 373 7.56 28.48 4.30
CA VAL A 373 6.44 28.98 3.49
C VAL A 373 5.14 28.95 4.31
N ALA A 374 4.46 30.10 4.38
CA ALA A 374 3.18 30.31 5.05
C ALA A 374 2.01 30.35 4.05
N GLY A 375 1.26 29.25 3.97
CA GLY A 375 0.00 29.19 3.23
C GLY A 375 -1.21 29.59 4.05
N LEU A 376 -2.27 30.06 3.39
CA LEU A 376 -3.57 30.35 4.03
C LEU A 376 -4.68 29.63 3.26
N GLY A 377 -5.43 28.77 3.95
CA GLY A 377 -6.61 28.10 3.40
C GLY A 377 -7.92 28.81 3.74
N ALA A 378 -8.96 28.64 2.93
CA ALA A 378 -10.35 29.01 3.25
C ALA A 378 -11.37 28.24 2.40
N HIS A 379 -12.60 28.08 2.92
CA HIS A 379 -13.73 27.55 2.16
C HIS A 379 -14.55 28.66 1.53
N THR A 380 -14.92 29.68 2.31
CA THR A 380 -15.65 30.82 1.76
C THR A 380 -14.68 31.82 1.15
N ILE A 381 -15.10 32.53 0.10
CA ILE A 381 -14.21 33.51 -0.56
C ILE A 381 -14.12 34.81 0.23
N ASP A 382 -15.16 35.12 1.00
CA ASP A 382 -15.26 36.28 1.87
C ASP A 382 -14.10 36.36 2.88
N SER A 383 -13.58 35.21 3.34
CA SER A 383 -12.39 35.13 4.20
C SER A 383 -11.15 35.74 3.54
N PHE A 384 -10.89 35.38 2.28
CA PHE A 384 -9.73 35.89 1.55
C PHE A 384 -9.91 37.34 1.09
N ILE A 385 -11.13 37.76 0.78
CA ILE A 385 -11.44 39.16 0.48
C ILE A 385 -11.16 40.04 1.72
N ALA A 386 -11.68 39.66 2.89
CA ALA A 386 -11.44 40.39 4.14
C ALA A 386 -9.96 40.41 4.54
N CYS A 387 -9.22 39.32 4.32
CA CYS A 387 -7.78 39.29 4.51
C CYS A 387 -7.04 40.22 3.53
N GLU A 388 -7.35 40.18 2.23
CA GLU A 388 -6.73 41.03 1.20
C GLU A 388 -7.00 42.53 1.47
N GLU A 389 -8.22 42.89 1.89
CA GLU A 389 -8.59 44.26 2.28
C GLU A 389 -7.79 44.79 3.49
N GLN A 390 -7.26 43.90 4.34
CA GLN A 390 -6.37 44.24 5.46
C GLN A 390 -4.87 44.04 5.12
N GLY A 391 -4.52 43.74 3.86
CA GLY A 391 -3.14 43.48 3.44
C GLY A 391 -2.57 42.12 3.90
N ILE A 392 -3.41 41.21 4.37
CA ILE A 392 -3.05 39.88 4.88
C ILE A 392 -2.87 38.93 3.69
N ILE A 393 -1.70 38.99 3.04
CA ILE A 393 -1.36 38.18 1.87
C ILE A 393 -0.44 37.01 2.28
N PRO A 394 -0.80 35.73 2.00
CA PRO A 394 0.03 34.57 2.26
C PRO A 394 1.06 34.33 1.14
N ASP A 395 1.96 33.37 1.33
CA ASP A 395 2.91 32.96 0.28
C ASP A 395 2.22 32.11 -0.82
N TYR A 396 1.05 31.52 -0.49
CA TYR A 396 0.09 30.97 -1.43
C TYR A 396 -1.31 30.84 -0.79
N TYR A 397 -2.35 30.86 -1.61
CA TYR A 397 -3.72 30.59 -1.20
C TYR A 397 -4.09 29.11 -1.42
N MET A 398 -4.88 28.55 -0.52
CA MET A 398 -5.51 27.23 -0.66
C MET A 398 -7.04 27.40 -0.65
N LYS A 399 -7.70 27.35 -1.80
CA LYS A 399 -9.12 27.72 -1.97
C LYS A 399 -9.98 26.57 -2.45
N THR A 400 -11.20 26.42 -1.92
CA THR A 400 -12.17 25.50 -2.55
C THR A 400 -12.50 25.99 -3.96
N MET A 401 -12.26 25.17 -4.97
CA MET A 401 -12.38 25.55 -6.39
C MET A 401 -13.08 24.46 -7.20
N HIS A 402 -14.40 24.59 -7.34
CA HIS A 402 -15.22 23.76 -8.22
C HIS A 402 -16.45 24.55 -8.65
N HIS A 403 -17.05 24.22 -9.81
CA HIS A 403 -18.40 24.69 -10.18
C HIS A 403 -19.46 24.06 -9.29
N ASP A 404 -20.69 24.56 -9.31
CA ASP A 404 -21.84 24.06 -8.55
C ASP A 404 -22.85 23.28 -9.41
N ASN A 405 -22.53 22.99 -10.68
CA ASN A 405 -23.36 22.19 -11.61
C ASN A 405 -23.40 20.68 -11.27
N TYR A 406 -23.80 20.32 -10.06
CA TYR A 406 -24.00 18.92 -9.65
C TYR A 406 -25.18 18.79 -8.69
N TRP A 407 -25.83 17.61 -8.69
CA TRP A 407 -27.14 17.40 -8.04
C TRP A 407 -27.23 17.89 -6.59
N SER A 408 -26.18 17.67 -5.79
CA SER A 408 -26.19 17.96 -4.35
C SER A 408 -25.84 19.40 -3.99
N ALA A 409 -25.49 20.26 -4.95
CA ALA A 409 -25.28 21.67 -4.65
C ALA A 409 -26.62 22.31 -4.26
N HIS A 410 -26.75 22.81 -3.03
CA HIS A 410 -28.00 23.46 -2.61
C HIS A 410 -28.24 24.77 -3.40
N PRO A 411 -29.52 25.18 -3.59
CA PRO A 411 -29.86 26.36 -4.38
C PRO A 411 -29.10 27.62 -3.94
N ARG A 412 -28.66 28.41 -4.92
CA ARG A 412 -27.73 29.54 -4.72
C ARG A 412 -28.31 30.62 -3.82
N GLU A 413 -29.62 30.83 -3.89
CA GLU A 413 -30.41 31.75 -3.05
C GLU A 413 -30.40 31.38 -1.56
N ASN A 414 -30.09 30.13 -1.21
CA ASN A 414 -30.05 29.66 0.18
C ASN A 414 -28.63 29.60 0.77
N ARG A 415 -27.60 29.87 -0.04
CA ARG A 415 -26.18 29.85 0.35
C ARG A 415 -25.80 31.10 1.11
N VAL A 416 -24.99 30.95 2.15
CA VAL A 416 -24.46 32.08 2.93
C VAL A 416 -22.95 31.92 3.17
N PRO A 417 -22.18 33.03 3.26
CA PRO A 417 -20.79 32.98 3.69
C PRO A 417 -20.63 32.23 5.01
N PHE A 418 -19.48 31.56 5.18
CA PHE A 418 -19.14 30.77 6.38
C PHE A 418 -20.10 29.60 6.72
N GLU A 419 -20.96 29.14 5.80
CA GLU A 419 -21.81 27.95 6.02
C GLU A 419 -21.03 26.63 6.01
N VAL A 420 -19.89 26.58 5.31
CA VAL A 420 -19.02 25.40 5.27
C VAL A 420 -18.37 25.20 6.62
N ASP A 421 -18.50 23.99 7.17
CA ASP A 421 -18.18 23.64 8.57
C ASP A 421 -19.10 24.31 9.62
N GLY A 422 -20.23 24.86 9.17
CA GLY A 422 -21.35 25.29 10.00
C GLY A 422 -22.38 24.19 10.26
N PHE A 423 -23.60 24.59 10.64
CA PHE A 423 -24.69 23.68 10.95
C PHE A 423 -25.20 22.92 9.71
N LYS A 424 -25.17 21.59 9.76
CA LYS A 424 -25.78 20.72 8.74
C LYS A 424 -27.30 20.75 8.87
N SER A 425 -27.99 21.32 7.89
CA SER A 425 -29.43 21.52 7.91
C SER A 425 -30.19 20.23 7.55
N PRO A 426 -31.32 19.92 8.21
CA PRO A 426 -32.24 18.87 7.74
C PRO A 426 -33.08 19.32 6.53
N ASP A 427 -33.06 20.60 6.17
CA ASP A 427 -33.67 21.10 4.94
C ASP A 427 -32.74 20.79 3.75
N HIS A 428 -33.26 19.99 2.81
CA HIS A 428 -32.59 19.57 1.59
C HIS A 428 -32.07 20.75 0.74
N ASN A 429 -32.72 21.91 0.80
CA ASN A 429 -32.34 23.08 0.02
C ASN A 429 -31.27 23.95 0.70
N ARG A 430 -30.59 23.44 1.74
CA ARG A 430 -29.56 24.17 2.51
C ARG A 430 -28.29 23.33 2.67
N PHE A 431 -27.28 23.89 3.34
CA PHE A 431 -26.00 23.21 3.52
C PHE A 431 -26.13 21.93 4.37
N HIS A 432 -25.65 20.82 3.80
CA HIS A 432 -25.50 19.51 4.46
C HIS A 432 -24.24 18.81 3.94
N ASP A 433 -23.04 19.40 4.11
CA ASP A 433 -21.77 18.80 3.66
C ASP A 433 -21.74 18.51 2.14
N ASN A 434 -22.48 19.33 1.40
CA ASN A 434 -22.91 19.06 0.03
C ASN A 434 -22.42 20.09 -0.99
N CYS A 435 -22.08 21.32 -0.56
CA CYS A 435 -21.41 22.32 -1.37
C CYS A 435 -20.28 23.01 -0.60
N PHE A 436 -19.08 23.12 -1.20
CA PHE A 436 -17.88 23.64 -0.54
C PHE A 436 -17.31 24.92 -1.18
N CYS A 437 -17.76 25.26 -2.37
CA CYS A 437 -17.49 26.51 -3.08
C CYS A 437 -18.84 27.17 -3.40
N PRO A 438 -19.46 27.87 -2.43
CA PRO A 438 -20.86 28.33 -2.56
C PRO A 438 -21.03 29.43 -3.63
N PHE A 439 -19.98 30.19 -3.91
CA PHE A 439 -19.96 31.25 -4.93
C PHE A 439 -18.74 31.06 -5.84
N PRO A 440 -18.83 30.14 -6.84
CA PRO A 440 -17.69 29.83 -7.70
C PRO A 440 -17.27 31.02 -8.55
N ASP A 441 -18.21 31.78 -9.11
CA ASP A 441 -18.01 33.06 -9.80
C ASP A 441 -17.15 34.06 -8.99
N ARG A 442 -17.55 34.38 -7.76
CA ARG A 442 -16.77 35.27 -6.86
C ARG A 442 -15.39 34.69 -6.54
N THR A 443 -15.30 33.36 -6.45
CA THR A 443 -14.02 32.67 -6.27
C THR A 443 -13.12 32.84 -7.49
N VAL A 444 -13.63 32.67 -8.71
CA VAL A 444 -12.90 32.86 -9.97
C VAL A 444 -12.46 34.33 -10.14
N GLU A 445 -13.29 35.30 -9.78
CA GLU A 445 -12.92 36.72 -9.80
C GLU A 445 -11.72 37.02 -8.89
N PHE A 446 -11.75 36.55 -7.65
CA PHE A 446 -10.63 36.70 -6.72
C PHE A 446 -9.38 35.96 -7.20
N VAL A 447 -9.51 34.69 -7.61
CA VAL A 447 -8.38 33.88 -8.08
C VAL A 447 -7.70 34.56 -9.26
N ASN A 448 -8.45 35.12 -10.21
CA ASN A 448 -7.87 35.81 -11.37
C ASN A 448 -7.09 37.10 -11.04
N ARG A 449 -7.33 37.73 -9.88
CA ARG A 449 -6.54 38.90 -9.43
C ARG A 449 -5.39 38.55 -8.47
N ALA A 450 -5.38 37.35 -7.89
CA ALA A 450 -4.39 36.94 -6.90
C ALA A 450 -2.98 36.84 -7.49
N GLN A 451 -2.02 37.59 -6.92
CA GLN A 451 -0.63 37.70 -7.40
C GLN A 451 0.36 36.75 -6.69
N VAL A 452 -0.15 35.73 -6.00
CA VAL A 452 0.63 34.64 -5.39
C VAL A 452 0.02 33.30 -5.85
N PRO A 453 0.75 32.18 -5.78
CA PRO A 453 0.22 30.87 -6.17
C PRO A 453 -1.14 30.54 -5.53
N VAL A 454 -2.02 29.89 -6.29
CA VAL A 454 -3.32 29.41 -5.82
C VAL A 454 -3.41 27.90 -5.99
N MET A 455 -3.64 27.19 -4.89
CA MET A 455 -3.94 25.76 -4.88
C MET A 455 -5.46 25.55 -4.72
N GLY A 456 -6.10 24.99 -5.74
CA GLY A 456 -7.50 24.60 -5.70
C GLY A 456 -7.69 23.29 -4.93
N PHE A 457 -8.57 23.24 -3.93
CA PHE A 457 -8.94 22.00 -3.23
C PHE A 457 -10.45 21.74 -3.27
N LYS A 458 -10.85 20.53 -2.88
CA LYS A 458 -12.23 20.02 -3.06
C LYS A 458 -12.74 20.15 -4.50
N VAL A 459 -11.84 20.11 -5.50
CA VAL A 459 -12.15 20.26 -6.93
C VAL A 459 -13.18 19.25 -7.46
N LEU A 460 -13.35 18.12 -6.75
CA LEU A 460 -14.33 17.06 -7.05
C LEU A 460 -15.65 17.18 -6.27
N ALA A 461 -15.86 18.25 -5.49
CA ALA A 461 -17.00 18.44 -4.58
C ALA A 461 -17.31 17.21 -3.68
N ALA A 462 -16.26 16.57 -3.15
CA ALA A 462 -16.31 15.30 -2.41
C ALA A 462 -16.93 14.12 -3.22
N GLY A 463 -16.59 14.02 -4.51
CA GLY A 463 -17.02 12.94 -5.40
C GLY A 463 -18.33 13.22 -6.15
N ALA A 464 -18.84 14.46 -6.13
CA ALA A 464 -19.98 14.88 -6.95
C ALA A 464 -19.60 15.31 -8.38
N ILE A 465 -18.31 15.59 -8.63
CA ILE A 465 -17.77 16.00 -9.93
C ILE A 465 -16.65 15.01 -10.30
N SER A 466 -16.54 14.63 -11.58
CA SER A 466 -15.48 13.73 -12.04
C SER A 466 -14.11 14.43 -12.11
N PRO A 467 -12.98 13.69 -12.10
CA PRO A 467 -11.66 14.28 -12.25
C PRO A 467 -11.49 15.12 -13.51
N GLU A 468 -12.01 14.67 -14.65
CA GLU A 468 -11.87 15.35 -15.94
C GLU A 468 -12.52 16.76 -15.94
N ASP A 469 -13.69 16.88 -15.32
CA ASP A 469 -14.47 18.12 -15.23
C ASP A 469 -13.90 19.04 -14.14
N GLY A 470 -13.75 18.52 -12.92
CA GLY A 470 -13.32 19.30 -11.75
C GLY A 470 -11.88 19.82 -11.87
N PHE A 471 -10.95 19.02 -12.39
CA PHE A 471 -9.57 19.45 -12.58
C PHE A 471 -9.46 20.51 -13.68
N ARG A 472 -10.18 20.30 -14.80
CA ARG A 472 -10.19 21.24 -15.93
C ARG A 472 -10.73 22.58 -15.49
N TRP A 473 -11.90 22.58 -14.84
CA TRP A 473 -12.52 23.79 -14.33
C TRP A 473 -11.58 24.55 -13.40
N ALA A 474 -10.88 23.87 -12.48
CA ALA A 474 -9.94 24.53 -11.56
C ALA A 474 -8.74 25.18 -12.28
N PHE A 475 -8.08 24.47 -13.21
CA PHE A 475 -6.91 25.00 -13.92
C PHE A 475 -7.25 26.14 -14.90
N GLU A 476 -8.34 25.99 -15.65
CA GLU A 476 -8.82 27.01 -16.60
C GLU A 476 -9.26 28.30 -15.88
N ASN A 477 -9.84 28.17 -14.68
CA ASN A 477 -10.23 29.30 -13.84
C ASN A 477 -9.11 29.79 -12.89
N GLY A 478 -7.86 29.45 -13.19
CA GLY A 478 -6.69 30.13 -12.65
C GLY A 478 -6.00 29.47 -11.46
N ALA A 479 -6.36 28.24 -11.06
CA ALA A 479 -5.58 27.49 -10.08
C ALA A 479 -4.19 27.14 -10.63
N ASP A 480 -3.13 27.39 -9.87
CA ASP A 480 -1.75 27.00 -10.21
C ASP A 480 -1.48 25.52 -9.93
N PHE A 481 -2.13 25.00 -8.89
CA PHE A 481 -2.07 23.63 -8.40
C PHE A 481 -3.47 23.14 -8.06
N ILE A 482 -3.69 21.82 -8.07
CA ILE A 482 -4.87 21.20 -7.47
C ILE A 482 -4.47 20.21 -6.36
N CYS A 483 -5.22 20.20 -5.26
CA CYS A 483 -5.06 19.26 -4.16
C CYS A 483 -6.25 18.30 -4.11
N VAL A 484 -5.98 17.01 -4.33
CA VAL A 484 -7.00 15.99 -4.61
C VAL A 484 -6.85 14.81 -3.67
N GLY A 485 -7.92 14.49 -2.92
CA GLY A 485 -7.99 13.24 -2.15
C GLY A 485 -8.27 12.07 -3.09
N MET A 486 -7.35 11.12 -3.15
CA MET A 486 -7.37 9.98 -4.06
C MET A 486 -6.93 8.71 -3.33
N PHE A 487 -7.48 7.56 -3.72
CA PHE A 487 -6.98 6.24 -3.32
C PHE A 487 -5.85 5.76 -4.26
N ASP A 488 -5.10 4.75 -3.84
CA ASP A 488 -4.03 4.12 -4.64
C ASP A 488 -4.50 3.71 -6.05
N PHE A 489 -5.68 3.10 -6.17
CA PHE A 489 -6.26 2.72 -7.45
C PHE A 489 -6.69 3.90 -8.36
N GLN A 490 -6.64 5.14 -7.88
CA GLN A 490 -6.98 6.35 -8.65
C GLN A 490 -5.75 7.12 -9.13
N ILE A 491 -4.60 6.99 -8.45
CA ILE A 491 -3.40 7.83 -8.65
C ILE A 491 -3.00 7.98 -10.13
N VAL A 492 -2.83 6.87 -10.83
CA VAL A 492 -2.36 6.87 -12.23
C VAL A 492 -3.38 7.55 -13.16
N ASN A 493 -4.67 7.32 -12.92
CA ASN A 493 -5.74 7.94 -13.71
C ASN A 493 -5.80 9.45 -13.46
N ASP A 494 -5.73 9.90 -12.21
CA ASP A 494 -5.76 11.31 -11.85
C ASP A 494 -4.52 12.06 -12.36
N VAL A 495 -3.34 11.42 -12.36
CA VAL A 495 -2.11 11.93 -12.99
C VAL A 495 -2.28 12.06 -14.50
N ASN A 496 -2.77 11.02 -15.17
CA ASN A 496 -3.01 11.03 -16.62
C ASN A 496 -4.01 12.12 -17.04
N ILE A 497 -5.11 12.27 -16.30
CA ILE A 497 -6.11 13.32 -16.54
C ILE A 497 -5.50 14.70 -16.34
N THR A 498 -4.66 14.89 -15.31
CA THR A 498 -3.94 16.15 -15.09
C THR A 498 -3.01 16.48 -16.26
N ILE A 499 -2.25 15.49 -16.76
CA ILE A 499 -1.36 15.66 -17.93
C ILE A 499 -2.16 16.04 -19.18
N ASP A 500 -3.24 15.30 -19.48
CA ASP A 500 -4.08 15.55 -20.66
C ASP A 500 -4.73 16.95 -20.60
N ILE A 501 -5.21 17.37 -19.43
CA ILE A 501 -5.80 18.71 -19.23
C ILE A 501 -4.75 19.80 -19.43
N LEU A 502 -3.59 19.70 -18.78
CA LEU A 502 -2.53 20.71 -18.89
C LEU A 502 -1.98 20.83 -20.33
N ASN A 503 -1.96 19.73 -21.10
CA ASN A 503 -1.55 19.72 -22.51
C ASN A 503 -2.64 20.22 -23.48
N SER A 504 -3.92 20.19 -23.09
CA SER A 504 -5.06 20.56 -23.96
C SER A 504 -5.76 21.87 -23.55
N MET A 505 -5.27 22.53 -22.50
CA MET A 505 -5.80 23.80 -22.02
C MET A 505 -5.44 24.95 -22.96
N GLY A 506 -6.39 25.85 -23.21
CA GLY A 506 -6.18 27.08 -23.97
C GLY A 506 -5.47 28.18 -23.18
N GLU A 507 -5.53 29.42 -23.67
CA GLU A 507 -4.98 30.57 -22.96
C GLU A 507 -5.71 30.79 -21.62
N ARG A 508 -4.95 30.82 -20.52
CA ARG A 508 -5.48 31.14 -19.18
C ARG A 508 -5.62 32.65 -19.03
N LYS A 509 -6.75 33.12 -18.49
CA LYS A 509 -6.97 34.54 -18.14
C LYS A 509 -5.95 35.05 -17.11
N ARG A 510 -5.49 34.18 -16.22
CA ARG A 510 -4.44 34.43 -15.23
C ARG A 510 -3.16 33.69 -15.60
N SER A 511 -2.02 34.38 -15.56
CA SER A 511 -0.69 33.79 -15.68
C SER A 511 -0.43 32.75 -14.59
N TRP A 512 0.51 31.83 -14.82
CA TRP A 512 1.02 31.01 -13.72
C TRP A 512 1.84 31.90 -12.78
N TYR A 513 1.54 31.83 -11.48
CA TYR A 513 2.36 32.47 -10.43
C TYR A 513 3.30 31.46 -9.74
N ALA A 514 3.33 30.23 -10.25
CA ALA A 514 4.03 29.07 -9.74
C ALA A 514 4.91 28.40 -10.80
#